data_AF-A0A2D9HUC7-F1
#
_entry.id   AF-A0A2D9HUC7-F1
#
_cell.length_a   1.000
_cell.length_b   1.000
_cell.length_c   1.000
_cell.angle_alpha   90.00
_cell.angle_beta   90.00
_cell.angle_gamma   90.00
#
_symmetry.space_group_name_H-M   'P 1'
#
loop_
_entity.id
_entity.type
_entity.pdbx_description
1 polymer ?
#
loop_
_entity_poly.entity_id
_entity_poly.type
_entity_poly.pdbx_seq_one_letter_code
_entity_poly.pdbx_strand_id
1 'polypeptide(L)'
;MLSDFITTWKFVIKRSLSHARLLVSVVIGVLLAAAILSGTVIYFNSLKEIALDASLDAMPSNDLDIVSKAVRGPTTVGEYEKVSNLIVGEATRNIGWFSKNLISGGSSATFFLTKPGKEDQAGKDNARAYFLFSSDLNEHAGLIDGGKIPDNSNNQRDQNSTLVIEALISEEAA
;
A
#
# COMPACT_ATOMS: atom_id res chain seq x y z
N MET A 1 9.45 -28.37 45.96
CA MET A 1 9.52 -27.37 44.87
C MET A 1 8.53 -26.24 45.03
N LEU A 2 7.21 -26.44 44.92
CA LEU A 2 6.21 -25.37 45.14
C LEU A 2 6.18 -24.88 46.60
N SER A 3 6.32 -25.79 47.57
CA SER A 3 6.40 -25.47 49.00
C SER A 3 7.60 -24.56 49.32
N ASP A 4 8.78 -24.92 48.79
CA ASP A 4 10.03 -24.21 49.05
C ASP A 4 9.98 -22.79 48.47
N PHE A 5 9.40 -22.64 47.28
CA PHE A 5 9.17 -21.34 46.65
C PHE A 5 8.28 -20.43 47.51
N ILE A 6 7.18 -20.96 48.03
CA ILE A 6 6.24 -20.21 48.89
C ILE A 6 6.91 -19.80 50.20
N THR A 7 7.73 -20.67 50.79
CA THR A 7 8.45 -20.38 52.03
C THR A 7 9.52 -19.30 51.81
N THR A 8 10.28 -19.38 50.71
CA THR A 8 11.25 -18.35 50.32
C THR A 8 10.56 -17.01 50.03
N TRP A 9 9.43 -17.03 49.34
CA TRP A 9 8.65 -15.82 49.03
C TRP A 9 8.14 -15.11 50.29
N LYS A 10 7.64 -15.87 51.28
CA LYS A 10 7.25 -15.32 52.59
C LYS A 10 8.44 -14.65 53.30
N PHE A 11 9.63 -15.22 53.20
CA PHE A 11 10.83 -14.67 53.83
C PHE A 11 11.29 -13.38 53.15
N VAL A 12 11.26 -13.32 51.82
CA VAL A 12 11.58 -12.13 51.02
C VAL A 12 10.61 -10.99 51.31
N ILE A 13 9.29 -11.26 51.33
CA ILE A 13 8.28 -10.25 51.68
C ILE A 13 8.52 -9.72 53.10
N LYS A 14 8.71 -10.60 54.09
CA LYS A 14 8.91 -10.20 55.49
C LYS A 14 10.17 -9.33 55.66
N ARG A 15 11.25 -9.65 54.94
CA ARG A 15 12.50 -8.87 54.94
C ARG A 15 12.37 -7.55 54.17
N SER A 16 11.60 -7.54 53.08
CA SER A 16 11.25 -6.36 52.29
C SER A 16 10.45 -5.33 53.11
N LEU A 17 9.46 -5.79 53.90
CA LEU A 17 8.69 -4.95 54.82
C LEU A 17 9.56 -4.32 55.93
N SER A 18 10.59 -5.02 56.41
CA SER A 18 11.51 -4.51 57.43
C SER A 18 12.37 -3.33 56.96
N HIS A 19 12.57 -3.19 55.65
CA HIS A 19 13.30 -2.06 55.03
C HIS A 19 12.44 -1.32 54.00
N ALA A 20 11.13 -1.23 54.25
CA ALA A 20 10.15 -0.67 53.31
C ALA A 20 10.50 0.74 52.81
N ARG A 21 11.11 1.58 53.65
CA ARG A 21 11.45 2.97 53.28
C ARG A 21 12.50 3.06 52.17
N LEU A 22 13.51 2.18 52.19
CA LEU A 22 14.52 2.12 51.12
C LEU A 22 13.93 1.52 49.84
N LEU A 23 13.11 0.47 49.98
CA LEU A 23 12.53 -0.22 48.83
C LEU A 23 11.54 0.66 48.08
N VAL A 24 10.69 1.40 48.79
CA VAL A 24 9.76 2.37 48.19
C VAL A 24 10.53 3.42 47.39
N SER A 25 11.63 3.96 47.93
CA SER A 25 12.46 4.94 47.22
C SER A 25 13.05 4.38 45.92
N VAL A 26 13.52 3.12 45.93
CA VAL A 26 14.07 2.46 44.75
C VAL A 26 12.97 2.20 43.71
N VAL A 27 11.82 1.69 44.14
CA VAL A 27 10.68 1.40 43.24
C VAL A 27 10.18 2.67 42.57
N ILE A 28 10.07 3.78 43.31
CA ILE A 28 9.68 5.08 42.73
C ILE A 28 10.71 5.52 41.67
N GLY A 29 12.00 5.40 41.95
CA GLY A 29 13.05 5.75 40.99
C GLY A 29 12.98 4.91 39.70
N VAL A 30 12.79 3.60 39.84
CA VAL A 30 12.64 2.68 38.70
C VAL A 30 11.37 3.00 37.90
N LEU A 31 10.24 3.25 38.58
CA LEU A 31 8.99 3.64 37.92
C LEU A 31 9.12 4.96 37.16
N LEU A 32 9.75 5.97 37.78
CA LEU A 32 9.98 7.27 37.14
C LEU A 32 10.88 7.10 35.90
N ALA A 33 11.98 6.36 36.02
CA ALA A 33 12.88 6.08 34.91
C ALA A 33 12.18 5.31 33.78
N ALA A 34 11.40 4.28 34.11
CA ALA A 34 10.63 3.51 33.13
C ALA A 34 9.55 4.35 32.45
N ALA A 35 8.85 5.20 33.21
CA ALA A 35 7.83 6.09 32.69
C ALA A 35 8.41 7.14 31.74
N ILE A 36 9.55 7.74 32.09
CA ILE A 36 10.24 8.70 31.21
C ILE A 36 10.73 7.98 29.94
N LEU A 37 11.43 6.85 30.09
CA LEU A 37 11.99 6.11 28.96
C LEU A 37 10.90 5.63 27.99
N SER A 38 9.81 5.07 28.51
CA SER A 38 8.68 4.63 27.69
C SER A 38 7.88 5.81 27.14
N GLY A 39 7.66 6.85 27.95
CA GLY A 39 6.86 8.02 27.59
C GLY A 39 7.47 8.81 26.44
N THR A 40 8.78 9.04 26.47
CA THR A 40 9.48 9.76 25.39
C THR A 40 9.40 9.02 24.07
N VAL A 41 9.59 7.69 24.07
CA VAL A 41 9.50 6.89 22.83
C VAL A 41 8.10 6.93 22.24
N ILE A 42 7.07 6.76 23.07
CA ILE A 42 5.67 6.81 22.62
C ILE A 42 5.34 8.21 22.08
N TYR A 43 5.65 9.27 22.85
CA TYR A 43 5.40 10.65 22.46
C TYR A 43 6.07 11.01 21.12
N PHE A 44 7.35 10.66 20.97
CA PHE A 44 8.09 10.95 19.74
C PHE A 44 7.54 10.18 18.55
N ASN A 45 7.18 8.90 18.73
CA ASN A 45 6.57 8.11 17.67
C ASN A 45 5.24 8.70 17.22
N SER A 46 4.38 9.10 18.16
CA SER A 46 3.09 9.73 17.83
C SER A 46 3.28 11.08 17.12
N LEU A 47 4.23 11.91 17.56
CA LEU A 47 4.51 13.18 16.89
C LEU A 47 5.04 12.97 15.47
N LYS A 48 5.90 11.97 15.27
CA LYS A 48 6.43 11.59 13.95
C LYS A 48 5.32 11.10 13.02
N GLU A 49 4.39 10.29 13.54
CA GLU A 49 3.25 9.77 12.79
C GLU A 49 2.32 10.89 12.34
N ILE A 50 1.96 11.80 13.25
CA ILE A 50 1.14 12.99 12.93
C ILE A 50 1.85 13.88 11.89
N ALA A 51 3.15 14.10 12.05
CA ALA A 51 3.92 14.90 11.11
C ALA A 51 4.03 14.25 9.73
N LEU A 52 4.15 12.91 9.68
CA LEU A 52 4.18 12.16 8.42
C LEU A 52 2.85 12.26 7.70
N ASP A 53 1.75 12.02 8.42
CA ASP A 53 0.39 12.10 7.87
C ASP A 53 0.10 13.50 7.30
N ALA A 54 0.41 14.54 8.07
CA ALA A 54 0.28 15.93 7.61
C ALA A 54 1.18 16.26 6.41
N SER A 55 2.37 15.67 6.34
CA SER A 55 3.30 15.88 5.21
C SER A 55 2.82 15.17 3.95
N LEU A 56 2.27 13.96 4.09
CA LEU A 56 1.69 13.19 2.99
C LEU A 56 0.44 13.88 2.46
N ASP A 57 -0.47 14.33 3.33
CA ASP A 57 -1.70 15.01 2.90
C ASP A 57 -1.46 16.38 2.23
N ALA A 58 -0.32 17.03 2.50
CA ALA A 58 0.04 18.29 1.86
C ALA A 58 0.66 18.13 0.45
N MET A 59 1.10 16.93 0.07
CA MET A 59 1.69 16.67 -1.24
C MET A 59 0.60 16.36 -2.28
N PRO A 60 0.78 16.79 -3.54
CA PRO A 60 -0.13 16.41 -4.62
C PRO A 60 -0.09 14.89 -4.86
N SER A 61 -1.25 14.28 -5.07
CA SER A 61 -1.40 12.80 -5.15
C SER A 61 -0.44 12.13 -6.13
N ASN A 62 -0.17 12.77 -7.27
CA ASN A 62 0.71 12.23 -8.32
C ASN A 62 2.19 12.11 -7.90
N ASP A 63 2.63 12.86 -6.88
CA ASP A 63 4.00 12.80 -6.37
C ASP A 63 4.17 11.71 -5.28
N LEU A 64 3.07 11.16 -4.78
CA LEU A 64 3.03 10.09 -3.77
C LEU A 64 2.81 8.70 -4.38
N ASP A 65 2.58 8.63 -5.69
CA ASP A 65 2.29 7.37 -6.38
C ASP A 65 3.54 6.49 -6.49
N ILE A 66 3.46 5.31 -5.87
CA ILE A 66 4.52 4.30 -5.93
C ILE A 66 4.16 3.27 -7.00
N VAL A 67 4.92 3.28 -8.10
CA VAL A 67 4.74 2.30 -9.18
C VAL A 67 5.72 1.14 -8.99
N SER A 68 5.20 -0.05 -8.69
CA SER A 68 5.97 -1.28 -8.64
C SER A 68 5.69 -2.15 -9.88
N LYS A 69 6.75 -2.70 -10.48
CA LYS A 69 6.66 -3.57 -11.66
C LYS A 69 7.56 -4.79 -11.49
N ALA A 70 7.05 -5.96 -11.85
CA ALA A 70 7.87 -7.17 -11.91
C ALA A 70 8.89 -7.07 -13.04
N VAL A 71 10.15 -7.48 -12.77
CA VAL A 71 11.23 -7.50 -13.77
C VAL A 71 10.91 -8.44 -14.95
N ARG A 72 10.19 -9.53 -14.67
CA ARG A 72 9.72 -10.48 -15.67
C ARG A 72 8.21 -10.61 -15.57
N GLY A 73 7.53 -10.33 -16.68
CA GLY A 73 6.09 -10.52 -16.79
C GLY A 73 5.72 -12.01 -16.70
N PRO A 74 4.64 -12.37 -15.99
CA PRO A 74 4.14 -13.74 -15.94
C PRO A 74 3.68 -14.17 -17.34
N THR A 75 3.97 -15.43 -17.70
CA THR A 75 3.61 -15.98 -19.02
C THR A 75 2.37 -16.87 -18.98
N THR A 76 1.92 -17.20 -17.78
CA THR A 76 0.74 -18.03 -17.54
C THR A 76 -0.14 -17.42 -16.45
N VAL A 77 -1.41 -17.82 -16.39
CA VAL A 77 -2.36 -17.36 -15.37
C VAL A 77 -1.88 -17.73 -13.96
N GLY A 78 -1.36 -18.94 -13.76
CA GLY A 78 -0.85 -19.37 -12.46
C GLY A 78 0.42 -18.63 -12.02
N GLU A 79 1.31 -18.28 -12.95
CA GLU A 79 2.44 -17.40 -12.65
C GLU A 79 1.97 -15.98 -12.30
N TYR A 80 0.96 -15.47 -13.01
CA TYR A 80 0.39 -14.16 -12.74
C TYR A 80 -0.14 -14.08 -11.31
N GLU A 81 -0.97 -15.04 -10.91
CA GLU A 81 -1.52 -15.10 -9.55
C GLU A 81 -0.42 -15.16 -8.48
N LYS A 82 0.64 -15.93 -8.72
CA LYS A 82 1.77 -16.03 -7.79
C LYS A 82 2.51 -14.70 -7.64
N VAL A 83 2.78 -14.02 -8.77
CA VAL A 83 3.50 -12.75 -8.78
C VAL A 83 2.64 -11.62 -8.22
N SER A 84 1.37 -11.54 -8.60
CA SER A 84 0.45 -10.51 -8.12
C SER A 84 0.23 -10.64 -6.61
N ASN A 85 0.00 -11.84 -6.09
CA ASN A 85 -0.16 -12.08 -4.66
C ASN A 85 1.10 -11.71 -3.86
N LEU A 86 2.29 -11.94 -4.43
CA LEU A 86 3.55 -11.55 -3.78
C LEU A 86 3.71 -10.04 -3.75
N ILE A 87 3.43 -9.34 -4.86
CA ILE A 87 3.53 -7.87 -4.94
C ILE A 87 2.51 -7.22 -4.00
N VAL A 88 1.25 -7.64 -4.07
CA VAL A 88 0.17 -7.11 -3.23
C VAL A 88 0.46 -7.41 -1.77
N GLY A 89 0.87 -8.65 -1.44
CA GLY A 89 1.21 -9.03 -0.08
C GLY A 89 2.35 -8.20 0.51
N GLU A 90 3.42 -7.96 -0.25
CA GLU A 90 4.56 -7.16 0.19
C GLU A 90 4.21 -5.67 0.32
N ALA A 91 3.39 -5.14 -0.60
CA ALA A 91 2.87 -3.78 -0.53
C ALA A 91 2.00 -3.58 0.71
N THR A 92 1.02 -4.46 0.94
CA THR A 92 0.16 -4.39 2.13
C THR A 92 0.97 -4.51 3.42
N ARG A 93 2.00 -5.36 3.45
CA ARG A 93 2.83 -5.58 4.64
C ARG A 93 3.69 -4.36 5.01
N ASN A 94 4.31 -3.72 4.02
CA ASN A 94 5.30 -2.67 4.28
C ASN A 94 4.69 -1.26 4.28
N ILE A 95 3.73 -1.00 3.38
CA ILE A 95 3.18 0.32 3.14
C ILE A 95 1.66 0.39 3.32
N GLY A 96 0.99 -0.73 3.58
CA GLY A 96 -0.46 -0.78 3.74
C GLY A 96 -0.99 0.08 4.91
N TRP A 97 -0.17 0.32 5.94
CA TRP A 97 -0.58 1.13 7.10
C TRP A 97 -0.71 2.63 6.80
N PHE A 98 -0.15 3.13 5.70
CA PHE A 98 -0.27 4.54 5.27
C PHE A 98 -0.72 4.70 3.81
N SER A 99 -1.08 3.59 3.14
CA SER A 99 -1.60 3.61 1.78
C SER A 99 -3.12 3.80 1.80
N LYS A 100 -3.62 4.80 1.07
CA LYS A 100 -5.07 5.04 0.92
C LYS A 100 -5.73 4.02 -0.01
N ASN A 101 -5.03 3.63 -1.08
CA ASN A 101 -5.51 2.66 -2.05
C ASN A 101 -4.34 1.93 -2.72
N LEU A 102 -4.58 0.69 -3.14
CA LEU A 102 -3.63 -0.13 -3.89
C LEU A 102 -4.33 -0.60 -5.17
N ILE A 103 -4.03 0.08 -6.28
CA ILE A 103 -4.56 -0.29 -7.59
C ILE A 103 -3.64 -1.33 -8.23
N SER A 104 -4.22 -2.47 -8.62
CA SER A 104 -3.48 -3.52 -9.31
C SER A 104 -3.89 -3.61 -10.78
N GLY A 105 -2.91 -3.79 -11.66
CA GLY A 105 -3.16 -3.89 -13.09
C GLY A 105 -2.03 -4.58 -13.84
N GLY A 106 -2.30 -4.92 -15.09
CA GLY A 106 -1.36 -5.57 -15.98
C GLY A 106 -1.44 -4.99 -17.38
N SER A 107 -0.33 -5.12 -18.10
CA SER A 107 -0.26 -4.81 -19.52
C SER A 107 0.34 -6.01 -20.24
N SER A 108 -0.24 -6.39 -21.37
CA SER A 108 0.32 -7.41 -22.24
C SER A 108 1.57 -6.89 -22.96
N ALA A 109 2.30 -7.81 -23.59
CA ALA A 109 3.25 -7.42 -24.62
C ALA A 109 2.53 -6.68 -25.76
N THR A 110 3.29 -5.86 -26.51
CA THR A 110 2.78 -5.23 -27.73
C THR A 110 2.68 -6.28 -28.84
N PHE A 111 1.47 -6.46 -29.36
CA PHE A 111 1.17 -7.26 -30.53
C PHE A 111 1.24 -6.39 -31.79
N PHE A 112 1.84 -6.92 -32.85
CA PHE A 112 1.81 -6.31 -34.17
C PHE A 112 0.65 -6.90 -34.95
N LEU A 113 -0.26 -6.04 -35.40
CA LEU A 113 -1.45 -6.46 -36.13
C LEU A 113 -1.11 -6.68 -37.61
N THR A 114 -1.53 -7.82 -38.15
CA THR A 114 -1.41 -8.13 -39.58
C THR A 114 -2.56 -9.02 -40.03
N LYS A 115 -2.77 -9.12 -41.34
CA LYS A 115 -3.75 -10.05 -41.91
C LYS A 115 -3.19 -11.48 -41.85
N PRO A 116 -4.04 -12.50 -41.60
CA PRO A 116 -3.62 -13.90 -41.67
C PRO A 116 -2.92 -14.20 -43.01
N GLY A 117 -1.75 -14.83 -42.97
CA GLY A 117 -0.91 -15.12 -44.14
C GLY A 117 0.05 -14.00 -44.56
N LYS A 118 0.11 -12.89 -43.80
CA LYS A 118 1.08 -11.79 -43.96
C LYS A 118 1.89 -11.53 -42.69
N GLU A 119 2.20 -12.60 -41.95
CA GLU A 119 2.95 -12.55 -40.71
C GLU A 119 4.37 -11.97 -40.92
N ASP A 120 4.93 -12.12 -42.12
CA ASP A 120 6.20 -11.52 -42.54
C ASP A 120 6.18 -9.98 -42.63
N GLN A 121 4.98 -9.38 -42.61
CA GLN A 121 4.76 -7.93 -42.63
C GLN A 121 4.45 -7.38 -41.23
N ALA A 122 4.27 -8.25 -40.22
CA ALA A 122 4.02 -7.82 -38.85
C ALA A 122 5.15 -6.89 -38.35
N GLY A 123 4.78 -5.71 -37.87
CA GLY A 123 5.71 -4.72 -37.33
C GLY A 123 6.48 -3.90 -38.37
N LYS A 124 6.21 -4.09 -39.67
CA LYS A 124 6.67 -3.17 -40.72
C LYS A 124 5.84 -1.88 -40.76
N ASP A 125 4.59 -1.95 -40.30
CA ASP A 125 3.75 -0.78 -40.08
C ASP A 125 3.68 -0.41 -38.59
N ASN A 126 2.90 0.62 -38.27
CA ASN A 126 2.64 1.06 -36.90
C ASN A 126 1.36 0.47 -36.31
N ALA A 127 0.78 -0.57 -36.93
CA ALA A 127 -0.41 -1.22 -36.41
C ALA A 127 -0.03 -2.10 -35.21
N ARG A 128 -0.21 -1.53 -34.01
CA ARG A 128 0.16 -2.16 -32.74
C ARG A 128 -1.03 -2.17 -31.81
N ALA A 129 -1.20 -3.27 -31.10
CA ALA A 129 -2.20 -3.41 -30.05
C ALA A 129 -1.56 -3.97 -28.78
N TYR A 130 -2.10 -3.61 -27.64
CA TYR A 130 -1.76 -4.20 -26.35
C TYR A 130 -3.01 -4.14 -25.49
N PHE A 131 -3.12 -5.09 -24.57
CA PHE A 131 -4.23 -5.17 -23.64
C PHE A 131 -3.73 -4.64 -22.29
N LEU A 132 -4.43 -3.64 -21.74
CA LEU A 132 -4.28 -3.28 -20.34
C LEU A 132 -5.52 -3.71 -19.60
N PHE A 133 -5.32 -4.08 -18.34
CA PHE A 133 -6.42 -4.29 -17.42
C PHE A 133 -6.03 -3.74 -16.05
N SER A 134 -7.04 -3.33 -15.29
CA SER A 134 -6.93 -3.04 -13.87
C SER A 134 -8.03 -3.83 -13.18
N SER A 135 -7.70 -4.47 -12.05
CA SER A 135 -8.66 -5.27 -11.27
C SER A 135 -9.84 -4.40 -10.80
N ASP A 136 -9.56 -3.13 -10.53
CA ASP A 136 -10.49 -2.17 -9.94
C ASP A 136 -11.03 -1.19 -10.99
N LEU A 137 -10.84 -1.48 -12.28
CA LEU A 137 -11.22 -0.58 -13.37
C LEU A 137 -12.72 -0.24 -13.31
N ASN A 138 -13.56 -1.24 -13.05
CA ASN A 138 -15.01 -1.06 -13.01
C ASN A 138 -15.50 -0.25 -11.80
N GLU A 139 -14.69 -0.12 -10.75
CA GLU A 139 -15.01 0.74 -9.61
C GLU A 139 -14.75 2.22 -9.92
N HIS A 140 -13.85 2.48 -10.87
CA HIS A 140 -13.38 3.82 -11.22
C HIS A 140 -13.77 4.25 -12.65
N ALA A 141 -14.39 3.38 -13.43
CA ALA A 141 -14.83 3.62 -14.80
C ALA A 141 -16.30 3.24 -14.98
N GLY A 142 -17.06 4.11 -15.65
CA GLY A 142 -18.44 3.85 -16.04
C GLY A 142 -18.56 3.79 -17.56
N LEU A 143 -19.27 2.78 -18.06
CA LEU A 143 -19.71 2.74 -19.46
C LEU A 143 -20.94 3.63 -19.60
N ILE A 144 -20.85 4.64 -20.48
CA ILE A 144 -21.97 5.53 -20.79
C ILE A 144 -22.54 5.10 -22.13
N ASP A 145 -23.85 4.89 -22.17
CA ASP A 145 -24.55 4.48 -23.38
C ASP A 145 -24.72 5.71 -24.31
N GLY A 146 -23.97 5.75 -25.42
CA GLY A 146 -24.07 6.84 -26.41
C GLY A 146 -22.77 7.18 -27.13
N GLY A 147 -22.82 7.21 -28.47
CA GLY A 147 -21.68 7.44 -29.37
C GLY A 147 -21.29 8.91 -29.60
N LYS A 148 -21.25 9.74 -28.56
CA LYS A 148 -20.69 11.10 -28.70
C LYS A 148 -19.17 11.03 -28.66
N ILE A 149 -18.51 11.69 -29.61
CA ILE A 149 -17.05 11.83 -29.61
C ILE A 149 -16.62 12.60 -28.34
N PRO A 150 -15.71 12.03 -27.52
CA PRO A 150 -15.14 12.67 -26.34
C PRO A 150 -14.60 14.05 -26.67
N ASP A 151 -15.06 15.08 -25.94
CA ASP A 151 -14.50 16.42 -26.04
C ASP A 151 -13.56 16.67 -24.87
N ASN A 152 -12.33 16.18 -24.99
CA ASN A 152 -11.30 16.32 -23.96
C ASN A 152 -10.68 17.73 -23.90
N SER A 153 -11.17 18.70 -24.69
CA SER A 153 -10.59 20.06 -24.76
C SER A 153 -10.94 20.93 -23.56
N ASN A 154 -12.06 20.63 -22.87
CA ASN A 154 -12.54 21.36 -21.69
C ASN A 154 -12.25 20.64 -20.36
N ASN A 155 -11.41 19.61 -20.35
CA ASN A 155 -10.91 18.98 -19.13
C ASN A 155 -9.92 19.95 -18.45
N GLN A 156 -10.46 21.01 -17.85
CA GLN A 156 -9.70 21.94 -17.02
C GLN A 156 -9.06 21.14 -15.91
N ARG A 157 -7.72 21.15 -15.91
CA ARG A 157 -6.88 20.72 -14.79
C ARG A 157 -7.11 21.64 -13.60
N ASP A 158 -8.28 21.55 -12.97
CA ASP A 158 -8.36 21.94 -11.58
C ASP A 158 -7.52 20.93 -10.80
N GLN A 159 -6.53 21.41 -10.06
CA GLN A 159 -5.61 20.56 -9.29
C GLN A 159 -6.33 19.71 -8.23
N ASN A 160 -7.63 19.91 -8.07
CA ASN A 160 -8.51 19.27 -7.09
C ASN A 160 -9.70 18.53 -7.72
N SER A 161 -9.79 18.43 -9.06
CA SER A 161 -10.82 17.64 -9.74
C SER A 161 -10.25 16.30 -10.22
N THR A 162 -11.04 15.24 -10.07
CA THR A 162 -10.68 13.90 -10.58
C THR A 162 -10.51 13.97 -12.09
N LEU A 163 -9.36 13.51 -12.60
CA LEU A 163 -9.12 13.41 -14.04
C LEU A 163 -10.11 12.41 -14.64
N VAL A 164 -11.08 12.90 -15.40
CA VAL A 164 -12.01 12.07 -16.17
C VAL A 164 -11.51 11.99 -17.60
N ILE A 165 -11.30 10.78 -18.10
CA ILE A 165 -10.95 10.53 -19.50
C ILE A 165 -12.14 9.86 -20.16
N GLU A 166 -12.70 10.50 -21.17
CA GLU A 166 -13.71 9.90 -22.04
C GLU A 166 -13.01 9.28 -23.26
N ALA A 167 -13.36 8.03 -23.56
CA ALA A 167 -12.84 7.28 -24.70
C ALA A 167 -13.96 6.53 -25.40
N LEU A 168 -13.88 6.42 -26.74
CA LEU A 168 -14.77 5.57 -27.52
C LEU A 168 -14.13 4.20 -27.70
N ILE A 169 -14.94 3.17 -27.50
CA ILE A 169 -14.57 1.77 -27.77
C ILE A 169 -15.48 1.30 -28.91
N SER A 170 -14.91 0.60 -29.90
CA SER A 170 -15.70 -0.05 -30.95
C SER A 170 -16.57 -1.15 -30.32
N GLU A 171 -17.80 -1.34 -30.81
CA GLU A 171 -18.69 -2.44 -30.39
C GLU A 171 -18.00 -3.80 -30.51
N GLU A 172 -17.13 -3.97 -31.51
CA GLU A 172 -16.35 -5.19 -31.73
C GLU A 172 -15.21 -5.40 -30.71
N ALA A 173 -14.87 -4.39 -29.92
CA ALA A 173 -13.76 -4.36 -28.98
C ALA A 173 -14.18 -4.24 -27.51
N ALA A 174 -15.48 -4.07 -27.23
CA ALA A 174 -16.09 -4.04 -25.90
C ALA A 174 -16.56 -5.45 -25.49
#